data_AF-A0A8J4XDJ3-F1
#
_entry.id   AF-A0A8J4XDJ3-F1
#
_cell.length_a   1.000
_cell.length_b   1.000
_cell.length_c   1.000
_cell.angle_alpha   90.00
_cell.angle_beta   90.00
_cell.angle_gamma   90.00
#
_symmetry.space_group_name_H-M   'P 1'
#
loop_
_entity.id
_entity.type
_entity.pdbx_description
1 polymer ?
#
loop_
_entity_poly.entity_id
_entity_poly.type
_entity_poly.pdbx_seq_one_letter_code
_entity_poly.pdbx_strand_id
1 'polypeptide(L)'
;MASADHQCERHPTGAHPHVHPQCPVHSPTAVDVKNTGLRKGLSRHRDYVKISVPDAKGKPPPSEWWKTVLAFVYAAFNLVLTTVMITVVHERVPAKESSPPLPDKFFDYVDRVKWAFTVTEVNGMLLVVIWSIQWIFHRYRAILGRRFFFLMGTLYLYRCVTMYITTLPVPGMHMSCAPKLYGDSQAKLQRVLQLISGAGLSITGSHIMCGDFLYSGHTVMLTLTYLFIKEYSPRSFWWYHLLCWLLAAVGAVCILVAHEHYSVDVVVAYYITSRLFYWYHTMTNVQ
;
A
#
# COMPACT_ATOMS: atom_id res chain seq x y z
N MET A 1 20.86 53.33 -28.99
CA MET A 1 22.08 53.46 -28.16
C MET A 1 22.76 52.10 -28.22
N ALA A 2 23.65 51.92 -29.19
CA ALA A 2 25.11 52.08 -29.03
C ALA A 2 25.73 50.86 -28.31
N SER A 3 26.69 50.09 -28.81
CA SER A 3 27.40 49.91 -30.11
C SER A 3 28.80 49.42 -29.71
N ALA A 4 29.26 48.28 -30.24
CA ALA A 4 30.69 47.91 -30.27
C ALA A 4 30.91 46.68 -31.17
N ASP A 5 30.88 46.88 -32.49
CA ASP A 5 31.58 45.98 -33.41
C ASP A 5 33.09 46.30 -33.37
N HIS A 6 33.95 45.31 -33.58
CA HIS A 6 35.28 45.60 -34.11
C HIS A 6 35.72 44.57 -35.16
N GLN A 7 35.89 45.11 -36.36
CA GLN A 7 36.31 44.44 -37.59
C GLN A 7 37.81 44.17 -37.57
N CYS A 8 38.26 43.10 -38.25
CA CYS A 8 39.67 42.78 -38.42
C CYS A 8 40.07 42.91 -39.90
N GLU A 9 40.88 43.91 -40.23
CA GLU A 9 41.50 44.11 -41.55
C GLU A 9 42.95 43.60 -41.59
N ARG A 10 43.50 43.41 -42.81
CA ARG A 10 44.82 42.81 -43.07
C ARG A 10 45.84 43.84 -43.55
N HIS A 11 47.13 43.59 -43.29
CA HIS A 11 48.32 43.63 -44.21
C HIS A 11 49.63 43.82 -43.37
N PRO A 12 50.86 43.59 -43.89
CA PRO A 12 51.38 42.32 -44.40
C PRO A 12 52.86 41.99 -44.01
N THR A 13 53.41 40.91 -44.61
CA THR A 13 54.85 40.57 -44.83
C THR A 13 55.76 40.15 -43.65
N GLY A 14 56.44 38.98 -43.80
CA GLY A 14 57.71 38.68 -43.10
C GLY A 14 58.04 37.21 -42.72
N ALA A 15 58.63 36.43 -43.64
CA ALA A 15 59.53 35.26 -43.43
C ALA A 15 59.16 34.03 -42.53
N HIS A 16 58.88 32.88 -43.21
CA HIS A 16 59.33 31.46 -42.99
C HIS A 16 59.44 30.77 -41.59
N PRO A 17 59.37 29.41 -41.52
CA PRO A 17 58.55 28.43 -42.26
C PRO A 17 57.95 27.29 -41.37
N HIS A 18 57.44 26.20 -42.00
CA HIS A 18 56.88 24.92 -41.45
C HIS A 18 55.36 24.91 -41.13
N VAL A 19 54.52 23.89 -41.43
CA VAL A 19 54.69 22.60 -42.18
C VAL A 19 53.30 21.98 -42.58
N HIS A 20 53.22 21.31 -43.76
CA HIS A 20 52.19 20.33 -44.24
C HIS A 20 50.67 20.71 -44.38
N PRO A 21 49.84 19.93 -45.13
CA PRO A 21 49.99 19.55 -46.56
C PRO A 21 48.69 19.76 -47.41
N GLN A 22 48.74 19.45 -48.71
CA GLN A 22 47.73 19.79 -49.72
C GLN A 22 46.44 18.93 -49.77
N CYS A 23 45.36 19.52 -50.29
CA CYS A 23 44.15 18.84 -50.76
C CYS A 23 44.29 18.34 -52.22
N PRO A 24 43.52 17.33 -52.66
CA PRO A 24 43.29 17.04 -54.07
C PRO A 24 42.12 17.85 -54.66
N VAL A 25 42.21 18.16 -55.96
CA VAL A 25 41.25 18.93 -56.76
C VAL A 25 40.62 18.01 -57.80
N HIS A 26 39.33 18.19 -58.12
CA HIS A 26 38.78 18.35 -59.50
C HIS A 26 37.25 18.28 -59.55
N SER A 27 36.62 19.25 -60.22
CA SER A 27 35.21 19.26 -60.64
C SER A 27 35.07 18.61 -62.03
N PRO A 28 33.89 18.10 -62.43
CA PRO A 28 32.78 18.96 -62.92
C PRO A 28 31.38 18.48 -62.41
N THR A 29 30.20 18.97 -62.81
CA THR A 29 29.77 19.97 -63.81
C THR A 29 28.49 20.71 -63.36
N ALA A 30 28.06 21.72 -64.14
CA ALA A 30 26.72 22.31 -64.30
C ALA A 30 25.54 21.84 -63.42
N VAL A 31 24.94 22.81 -62.72
CA VAL A 31 23.59 22.76 -62.14
C VAL A 31 22.54 22.92 -63.24
N ASP A 32 21.47 22.12 -63.21
CA ASP A 32 20.19 22.48 -63.82
C ASP A 32 19.11 22.63 -62.73
N VAL A 33 18.32 23.70 -62.82
CA VAL A 33 17.43 24.16 -61.75
C VAL A 33 16.01 23.73 -62.04
N LYS A 34 15.44 22.85 -61.19
CA LYS A 34 13.98 22.67 -61.13
C LYS A 34 13.39 22.91 -59.75
N ASN A 35 12.53 23.92 -59.70
CA ASN A 35 11.60 24.24 -58.63
C ASN A 35 10.90 22.99 -58.09
N THR A 36 10.84 22.86 -56.76
CA THR A 36 9.55 22.82 -56.01
C THR A 36 9.84 22.83 -54.50
N GLY A 37 10.05 24.03 -53.95
CA GLY A 37 10.27 24.28 -52.52
C GLY A 37 9.05 24.05 -51.60
N LEU A 38 8.11 23.17 -51.96
CA LEU A 38 6.80 23.04 -51.29
C LEU A 38 6.57 21.69 -50.57
N ARG A 39 7.62 20.89 -50.34
CA ARG A 39 7.55 19.65 -49.54
C ARG A 39 8.48 19.60 -48.31
N LYS A 40 9.43 20.53 -48.17
CA LYS A 40 10.37 20.57 -47.03
C LYS A 40 9.87 21.34 -45.80
N GLY A 41 8.74 22.06 -45.91
CA GLY A 41 8.23 22.93 -44.83
C GLY A 41 7.50 22.21 -43.68
N LEU A 42 6.79 21.10 -43.95
CA LEU A 42 5.92 20.46 -42.95
C LEU A 42 6.57 19.33 -42.13
N SER A 43 7.77 18.87 -42.51
CA SER A 43 8.41 17.70 -41.89
C SER A 43 9.51 18.05 -40.87
N ARG A 44 9.65 19.32 -40.48
CA ARG A 44 10.78 19.82 -39.67
C ARG A 44 10.35 20.42 -38.33
N HIS A 45 9.47 19.75 -37.59
CA HIS A 45 9.19 20.14 -36.20
C HIS A 45 8.66 19.01 -35.28
N ARG A 46 9.33 17.85 -35.24
CA ARG A 46 9.07 16.85 -34.20
C ARG A 46 10.28 15.98 -33.84
N ASP A 47 11.42 16.65 -33.65
CA ASP A 47 12.59 16.07 -33.01
C ASP A 47 12.31 15.88 -31.52
N TYR A 48 11.62 14.79 -31.18
CA TYR A 48 11.56 14.34 -29.79
C TYR A 48 12.97 13.92 -29.37
N VAL A 49 13.53 14.64 -28.40
CA VAL A 49 14.66 14.15 -27.63
C VAL A 49 14.20 12.87 -26.93
N LYS A 50 14.50 11.73 -27.55
CA LYS A 50 14.23 10.41 -26.99
C LYS A 50 15.23 10.22 -25.85
N ILE A 51 14.88 10.69 -24.66
CA ILE A 51 15.62 10.43 -23.43
C ILE A 51 15.66 8.90 -23.28
N SER A 52 16.79 8.31 -23.66
CA SER A 52 17.10 6.93 -23.37
C SER A 52 17.33 6.81 -21.88
N VAL A 53 16.25 6.64 -21.12
CA VAL A 53 16.32 6.10 -19.77
C VAL A 53 17.20 4.85 -19.88
N PRO A 54 18.31 4.75 -19.11
CA PRO A 54 19.17 3.58 -19.16
C PRO A 54 18.31 2.34 -18.98
N ASP A 55 18.43 1.40 -19.92
CA ASP A 55 17.64 0.18 -19.94
C ASP A 55 17.80 -0.50 -18.58
N ALA A 56 16.72 -0.55 -17.78
CA ALA A 56 16.75 -0.90 -16.35
C ALA A 56 16.95 -2.40 -16.12
N LYS A 57 17.82 -3.02 -16.91
CA LYS A 57 18.49 -4.30 -16.70
C LYS A 57 19.53 -4.19 -15.58
N GLY A 58 19.16 -3.52 -14.49
CA GLY A 58 19.78 -3.75 -13.21
C GLY A 58 19.68 -5.24 -12.91
N LYS A 59 20.77 -5.85 -12.44
CA LYS A 59 20.74 -7.23 -11.93
C LYS A 59 19.57 -7.34 -10.94
N PRO A 60 18.76 -8.42 -10.96
CA PRO A 60 17.64 -8.53 -10.05
C PRO A 60 18.15 -8.31 -8.61
N PRO A 61 17.53 -7.39 -7.85
CA PRO A 61 18.05 -7.01 -6.53
C PRO A 61 18.27 -8.27 -5.69
N PRO A 62 19.43 -8.38 -4.99
CA PRO A 62 19.78 -9.59 -4.27
C PRO A 62 18.66 -9.94 -3.28
N SER A 63 18.31 -11.23 -3.16
CA SER A 63 17.23 -11.63 -2.29
C SER A 63 17.67 -11.60 -0.83
N GLU A 64 17.56 -10.42 -0.22
CA GLU A 64 17.90 -10.13 1.18
C GLU A 64 16.85 -10.75 2.13
N TRP A 65 16.77 -12.08 2.18
CA TRP A 65 15.82 -12.82 3.01
C TRP A 65 15.93 -12.45 4.50
N TRP A 66 17.14 -12.16 5.00
CA TRP A 66 17.33 -11.63 6.35
C TRP A 66 16.46 -10.40 6.67
N LYS A 67 16.38 -9.41 5.75
CA LYS A 67 15.53 -8.23 5.94
C LYS A 67 14.04 -8.57 5.88
N THR A 68 13.68 -9.68 5.23
CA THR A 68 12.31 -10.22 5.19
C THR A 68 11.96 -10.88 6.52
N VAL A 69 12.88 -11.67 7.08
CA VAL A 69 12.75 -12.29 8.41
C VAL A 69 12.64 -11.22 9.49
N LEU A 70 13.46 -10.16 9.45
CA LEU A 70 13.35 -9.05 10.39
C LEU A 70 11.99 -8.34 10.32
N ALA A 71 11.48 -8.07 9.11
CA ALA A 71 10.15 -7.49 8.93
C ALA A 71 9.03 -8.43 9.41
N PHE A 72 9.17 -9.74 9.21
CA PHE A 72 8.24 -10.75 9.72
C PHE A 72 8.24 -10.80 11.26
N VAL A 73 9.41 -10.79 11.91
CA VAL A 73 9.53 -10.74 13.37
C VAL A 73 8.89 -9.46 13.92
N TYR A 74 9.09 -8.31 13.27
CA TYR A 74 8.40 -7.08 13.61
C TYR A 74 6.87 -7.20 13.47
N ALA A 75 6.36 -7.78 12.38
CA ALA A 75 4.92 -8.01 12.20
C ALA A 75 4.35 -8.94 13.29
N ALA A 76 5.01 -10.07 13.55
CA ALA A 76 4.62 -11.05 14.56
C ALA A 76 4.61 -10.44 15.97
N PHE A 77 5.63 -9.66 16.33
CA PHE A 77 5.68 -8.92 17.59
C PHE A 77 4.49 -7.96 17.74
N ASN A 78 4.15 -7.19 16.70
CA ASN A 78 3.01 -6.27 16.74
C ASN A 78 1.65 -6.99 16.78
N LEU A 79 1.52 -8.16 16.16
CA LEU A 79 0.33 -9.02 16.28
C LEU A 79 0.17 -9.55 17.71
N VAL A 80 1.23 -10.06 18.33
CA VAL A 80 1.22 -10.48 19.74
C VAL A 80 0.89 -9.28 20.65
N LEU A 81 1.53 -8.13 20.44
CA LEU A 81 1.22 -6.90 21.16
C LEU A 81 -0.25 -6.49 21.00
N THR A 82 -0.84 -6.67 19.81
CA THR A 82 -2.27 -6.40 19.58
C THR A 82 -3.14 -7.32 20.41
N THR A 83 -2.88 -8.63 20.45
CA THR A 83 -3.68 -9.55 21.28
C THR A 83 -3.59 -9.24 22.77
N VAL A 84 -2.40 -8.82 23.25
CA VAL A 84 -2.22 -8.33 24.63
C VAL A 84 -3.01 -7.03 24.84
N MET A 85 -2.90 -6.04 23.96
CA MET A 85 -3.65 -4.77 24.09
C MET A 85 -5.17 -4.98 24.06
N ILE A 86 -5.69 -5.88 23.22
CA ILE A 86 -7.11 -6.24 23.21
C ILE A 86 -7.54 -6.75 24.59
N THR A 87 -6.76 -7.64 25.24
CA THR A 87 -7.10 -8.11 26.60
C THR A 87 -6.97 -7.02 27.68
N VAL A 88 -5.98 -6.13 27.58
CA VAL A 88 -5.84 -4.97 28.49
C VAL A 88 -7.04 -4.03 28.37
N VAL A 89 -7.45 -3.70 27.14
CA VAL A 89 -8.58 -2.82 26.87
C VAL A 89 -9.91 -3.47 27.27
N HIS A 90 -10.08 -4.77 27.03
CA HIS A 90 -11.26 -5.52 27.46
C HIS A 90 -11.50 -5.46 28.98
N GLU A 91 -10.44 -5.53 29.78
CA GLU A 91 -10.54 -5.39 31.24
C GLU A 91 -10.90 -3.94 31.65
N ARG A 92 -10.40 -2.93 30.92
CA ARG A 92 -10.69 -1.50 31.14
C ARG A 92 -12.10 -1.07 30.73
N VAL A 93 -12.66 -1.62 29.66
CA VAL A 93 -13.95 -1.21 29.11
C VAL A 93 -15.06 -1.36 30.17
N PRO A 94 -15.85 -0.31 30.45
CA PRO A 94 -16.93 -0.38 31.45
C PRO A 94 -18.01 -1.39 31.03
N ALA A 95 -18.84 -1.80 32.00
CA ALA A 95 -19.97 -2.67 31.70
C ALA A 95 -20.98 -1.94 30.79
N LYS A 96 -21.64 -2.67 29.89
CA LYS A 96 -22.60 -2.08 28.93
C LYS A 96 -23.71 -1.28 29.60
N GLU A 97 -24.15 -1.72 30.78
CA GLU A 97 -25.23 -1.07 31.52
C GLU A 97 -24.83 0.31 32.08
N SER A 98 -23.54 0.55 32.31
CA SER A 98 -23.03 1.86 32.73
C SER A 98 -22.58 2.75 31.56
N SER A 99 -22.57 2.24 30.33
CA SER A 99 -22.04 2.93 29.15
C SER A 99 -22.70 2.39 27.88
N PRO A 100 -23.84 2.96 27.46
CA PRO A 100 -24.56 2.52 26.26
C PRO A 100 -23.73 2.77 24.99
N PRO A 101 -24.06 2.10 23.86
CA PRO A 101 -23.42 2.33 22.57
C PRO A 101 -23.51 3.80 22.15
N LEU A 102 -22.48 4.31 21.45
CA LEU A 102 -22.56 5.63 20.84
C LEU A 102 -23.58 5.64 19.69
N PRO A 103 -24.30 6.76 19.46
CA PRO A 103 -25.14 6.89 18.28
C PRO A 103 -24.28 6.89 17.02
N ASP A 104 -24.54 5.93 16.13
CA ASP A 104 -23.88 5.81 14.83
C ASP A 104 -24.91 6.00 13.73
N LYS A 105 -24.66 6.94 12.82
CA LYS A 105 -25.65 7.30 11.79
C LYS A 105 -25.91 6.17 10.80
N PHE A 106 -25.06 5.16 10.71
CA PHE A 106 -25.32 3.96 9.90
C PHE A 106 -26.34 3.02 10.59
N PHE A 107 -26.24 2.85 11.92
CA PHE A 107 -27.13 1.96 12.68
C PHE A 107 -28.57 2.50 12.80
N ASP A 108 -28.79 3.80 12.59
CA ASP A 108 -30.12 4.41 12.48
C ASP A 108 -30.92 3.91 11.26
N TYR A 109 -30.24 3.47 10.19
CA TYR A 109 -30.85 3.15 8.89
C TYR A 109 -30.79 1.69 8.50
N VAL A 110 -29.92 0.90 9.14
CA VAL A 110 -29.65 -0.50 8.80
C VAL A 110 -29.80 -1.34 10.05
N ASP A 111 -30.67 -2.35 9.98
CA ASP A 111 -30.81 -3.34 11.04
C ASP A 111 -29.69 -4.39 11.00
N ARG A 112 -29.33 -4.91 12.18
CA ARG A 112 -28.25 -5.89 12.32
C ARG A 112 -28.56 -7.20 11.61
N VAL A 113 -27.65 -7.64 10.73
CA VAL A 113 -27.65 -8.98 10.14
C VAL A 113 -26.57 -9.86 10.76
N LYS A 114 -26.99 -10.87 11.55
CA LYS A 114 -26.08 -11.71 12.35
C LYS A 114 -25.05 -12.49 11.54
N TRP A 115 -25.38 -12.93 10.32
CA TRP A 115 -24.47 -13.72 9.47
C TRP A 115 -23.46 -12.86 8.70
N ALA A 116 -23.65 -11.54 8.65
CA ALA A 116 -22.80 -10.65 7.85
C ALA A 116 -21.34 -10.70 8.31
N PHE A 117 -21.06 -10.76 9.61
CA PHE A 117 -19.69 -10.84 10.12
C PHE A 117 -18.96 -12.11 9.65
N THR A 118 -19.63 -13.26 9.66
CA THR A 118 -19.06 -14.52 9.14
C THR A 118 -18.70 -14.40 7.66
N VAL A 119 -19.50 -13.67 6.87
CA VAL A 119 -19.17 -13.37 5.45
C VAL A 119 -17.96 -12.44 5.33
N THR A 120 -17.78 -11.46 6.22
CA THR A 120 -16.54 -10.67 6.31
C THR A 120 -15.33 -11.57 6.54
N GLU A 121 -15.38 -12.46 7.52
CA GLU A 121 -14.25 -13.34 7.88
C GLU A 121 -13.90 -14.28 6.73
N VAL A 122 -14.91 -14.92 6.10
CA VAL A 122 -14.72 -15.79 4.94
C VAL A 122 -14.14 -15.02 3.75
N ASN A 123 -14.64 -13.82 3.44
CA ASN A 123 -14.09 -12.97 2.38
C ASN A 123 -12.64 -12.55 2.68
N GLY A 124 -12.34 -12.24 3.94
CA GLY A 124 -10.98 -11.90 4.40
C GLY A 124 -10.01 -13.07 4.25
N MET A 125 -10.39 -14.26 4.71
CA MET A 125 -9.62 -15.48 4.54
C MET A 125 -9.37 -15.79 3.05
N LEU A 126 -10.41 -15.71 2.21
CA LEU A 126 -10.29 -15.93 0.76
C LEU A 126 -9.32 -14.94 0.12
N LEU A 127 -9.41 -13.65 0.47
CA LEU A 127 -8.54 -12.61 -0.06
C LEU A 127 -7.07 -12.81 0.37
N VAL A 128 -6.83 -13.23 1.62
CA VAL A 128 -5.49 -13.56 2.14
C VAL A 128 -4.93 -14.82 1.46
N VAL A 129 -5.74 -15.83 1.18
CA VAL A 129 -5.33 -17.02 0.40
C VAL A 129 -4.95 -16.64 -1.03
N ILE A 130 -5.78 -15.84 -1.71
CA ILE A 130 -5.51 -15.31 -3.06
C ILE A 130 -4.19 -14.53 -3.09
N TRP A 131 -3.98 -13.63 -2.14
CA TRP A 131 -2.73 -12.88 -2.02
C TRP A 131 -1.53 -13.79 -1.73
N SER A 132 -1.68 -14.79 -0.88
CA SER A 132 -0.61 -15.73 -0.52
C SER A 132 -0.17 -16.56 -1.73
N ILE A 133 -1.14 -17.03 -2.54
CA ILE A 133 -0.88 -17.69 -3.83
C ILE A 133 -0.09 -16.74 -4.75
N GLN A 134 -0.56 -15.51 -4.96
CA GLN A 134 0.12 -14.51 -5.78
C GLN A 134 1.56 -14.23 -5.28
N TRP A 135 1.76 -14.11 -3.97
CA TRP A 135 3.06 -13.89 -3.35
C TRP A 135 4.03 -15.06 -3.57
N ILE A 136 3.55 -16.31 -3.42
CA ILE A 136 4.35 -17.52 -3.66
C ILE A 136 4.73 -17.65 -5.14
N PHE A 137 3.86 -17.30 -6.09
CA PHE A 137 4.20 -17.37 -7.51
C PHE A 137 5.00 -16.16 -8.03
N HIS A 138 5.06 -15.04 -7.29
CA HIS A 138 5.78 -13.85 -7.72
C HIS A 138 7.31 -14.06 -7.83
N ARG A 139 7.97 -13.36 -8.76
CA ARG A 139 9.43 -13.45 -8.95
C ARG A 139 10.23 -12.84 -7.79
N TYR A 140 9.69 -11.79 -7.16
CA TYR A 140 10.37 -10.99 -6.12
C TYR A 140 9.81 -11.24 -4.71
N ARG A 141 9.62 -12.51 -4.33
CA ARG A 141 8.93 -12.95 -3.08
C ARG A 141 9.43 -12.25 -1.82
N ALA A 142 10.75 -12.19 -1.63
CA ALA A 142 11.38 -11.55 -0.46
C ALA A 142 11.02 -10.07 -0.35
N ILE A 143 11.01 -9.33 -1.47
CA ILE A 143 10.70 -7.90 -1.49
C ILE A 143 9.22 -7.67 -1.15
N LEU A 144 8.30 -8.41 -1.77
CA LEU A 144 6.86 -8.32 -1.46
C LEU A 144 6.59 -8.66 0.00
N GLY A 145 7.15 -9.76 0.50
CA GLY A 145 6.98 -10.19 1.90
C GLY A 145 7.49 -9.12 2.87
N ARG A 146 8.70 -8.58 2.63
CA ARG A 146 9.27 -7.51 3.46
C ARG A 146 8.37 -6.27 3.50
N ARG A 147 7.84 -5.84 2.35
CA ARG A 147 6.94 -4.69 2.23
C ARG A 147 5.61 -4.94 2.96
N PHE A 148 5.03 -6.14 2.79
CA PHE A 148 3.75 -6.52 3.40
C PHE A 148 3.84 -6.64 4.92
N PHE A 149 4.83 -7.39 5.44
CA PHE A 149 5.03 -7.55 6.88
C PHE A 149 5.38 -6.22 7.57
N PHE A 150 6.17 -5.35 6.94
CA PHE A 150 6.44 -4.02 7.47
C PHE A 150 5.15 -3.19 7.59
N LEU A 151 4.37 -3.07 6.50
CA LEU A 151 3.12 -2.30 6.52
C LEU A 151 2.09 -2.88 7.49
N MET A 152 1.92 -4.21 7.52
CA MET A 152 1.08 -4.89 8.51
C MET A 152 1.52 -4.55 9.94
N GLY A 153 2.79 -4.74 10.28
CA GLY A 153 3.31 -4.47 11.61
C GLY A 153 3.09 -3.03 12.05
N THR A 154 3.28 -2.05 11.16
CA THR A 154 3.03 -0.63 11.47
C THR A 154 1.54 -0.30 11.64
N LEU A 155 0.65 -0.87 10.82
CA LEU A 155 -0.79 -0.66 10.96
C LEU A 155 -1.33 -1.28 12.26
N TYR A 156 -0.84 -2.47 12.64
CA TYR A 156 -1.20 -3.11 13.92
C TYR A 156 -0.55 -2.41 15.13
N LEU A 157 0.66 -1.85 15.01
CA LEU A 157 1.22 -0.97 16.03
C LEU A 157 0.35 0.27 16.27
N TYR A 158 -0.14 0.90 15.21
CA TYR A 158 -1.07 2.02 15.33
C TYR A 158 -2.41 1.60 15.98
N ARG A 159 -2.93 0.41 15.66
CA ARG A 159 -4.07 -0.21 16.36
C ARG A 159 -3.83 -0.31 17.87
N CYS A 160 -2.68 -0.84 18.29
CA CYS A 160 -2.30 -0.92 19.71
C CYS A 160 -2.32 0.44 20.40
N VAL A 161 -1.71 1.46 19.79
CA VAL A 161 -1.62 2.81 20.36
C VAL A 161 -3.00 3.46 20.48
N THR A 162 -3.80 3.41 19.42
CA THR A 162 -5.12 4.06 19.40
C THR A 162 -6.11 3.42 20.37
N MET A 163 -6.16 2.09 20.44
CA MET A 163 -6.97 1.35 21.43
C MET A 163 -6.54 1.61 22.87
N TYR A 164 -5.23 1.75 23.11
CA TYR A 164 -4.71 2.04 24.45
C TYR A 164 -5.08 3.45 24.92
N ILE A 165 -5.05 4.43 24.02
CA ILE A 165 -5.37 5.84 24.30
C ILE A 165 -6.89 6.05 24.44
N THR A 166 -7.72 5.36 23.65
CA THR A 166 -9.17 5.56 23.66
C THR A 166 -9.93 4.24 23.48
N THR A 167 -10.70 3.88 24.50
CA THR A 167 -11.52 2.67 24.55
C THR A 167 -12.98 3.02 24.30
N LEU A 168 -13.54 2.63 23.16
CA LEU A 168 -14.96 2.88 22.85
C LEU A 168 -15.87 1.83 23.51
N PRO A 169 -17.09 2.21 23.94
CA PRO A 169 -18.08 1.25 24.40
C PRO A 169 -18.58 0.38 23.24
N VAL A 170 -19.14 -0.78 23.57
CA VAL A 170 -19.57 -1.79 22.60
C VAL A 170 -20.64 -1.22 21.63
N PRO A 171 -20.51 -1.38 20.30
CA PRO A 171 -21.45 -0.81 19.32
C PRO A 171 -22.86 -1.41 19.36
N GLY A 172 -23.09 -2.49 20.12
CA GLY A 172 -24.41 -3.05 20.30
C GLY A 172 -24.59 -3.89 21.56
N MET A 173 -25.80 -3.83 22.12
CA MET A 173 -26.17 -4.60 23.32
C MET A 173 -26.11 -6.11 23.09
N HIS A 174 -26.31 -6.56 21.84
CA HIS A 174 -26.34 -7.96 21.43
C HIS A 174 -25.02 -8.75 21.53
N MET A 175 -23.87 -8.11 21.79
CA MET A 175 -22.59 -8.84 21.95
C MET A 175 -22.46 -9.48 23.34
N SER A 176 -22.38 -10.80 23.43
CA SER A 176 -22.00 -11.46 24.69
C SER A 176 -20.48 -11.43 24.86
N CYS A 177 -19.99 -10.46 25.62
CA CYS A 177 -18.57 -10.30 25.93
C CYS A 177 -18.02 -11.49 26.72
N ALA A 178 -16.74 -11.82 26.53
CA ALA A 178 -16.03 -12.73 27.43
C ALA A 178 -16.12 -12.24 28.89
N PRO A 179 -16.15 -13.14 29.90
CA PRO A 179 -16.06 -12.72 31.29
C PRO A 179 -14.70 -12.07 31.57
N LYS A 180 -14.68 -11.05 32.43
CA LYS A 180 -13.44 -10.40 32.89
C LYS A 180 -12.68 -11.29 33.86
N LEU A 181 -11.36 -11.31 33.75
CA LEU A 181 -10.47 -12.16 34.57
C LEU A 181 -9.75 -11.29 35.59
N TYR A 182 -10.41 -10.95 36.69
CA TYR A 182 -9.76 -10.19 37.75
C TYR A 182 -8.67 -11.03 38.43
N GLY A 183 -7.42 -10.55 38.43
CA GLY A 183 -6.28 -11.17 39.14
C GLY A 183 -5.64 -12.40 38.49
N ASP A 184 -6.37 -13.19 37.68
CA ASP A 184 -5.83 -14.42 37.09
C ASP A 184 -4.94 -14.16 35.86
N SER A 185 -3.63 -14.21 36.06
CA SER A 185 -2.62 -14.06 35.00
C SER A 185 -2.51 -15.28 34.09
N GLN A 186 -2.80 -16.49 34.59
CA GLN A 186 -2.71 -17.73 33.81
C GLN A 186 -3.87 -17.83 32.81
N ALA A 187 -5.10 -17.58 33.25
CA ALA A 187 -6.25 -17.56 32.36
C ALA A 187 -6.19 -16.39 31.35
N LYS A 188 -5.58 -15.25 31.71
CA LYS A 188 -5.27 -14.17 30.74
C LYS A 188 -4.28 -14.63 29.67
N LEU A 189 -3.23 -15.34 30.06
CA LEU A 189 -2.25 -15.88 29.12
C LEU A 189 -2.89 -16.92 28.19
N GLN A 190 -3.71 -17.84 28.72
CA GLN A 190 -4.47 -18.81 27.90
C GLN A 190 -5.38 -18.11 26.89
N ARG A 191 -6.09 -17.04 27.29
CA ARG A 191 -6.92 -16.22 26.41
C ARG A 191 -6.11 -15.55 25.29
N VAL A 192 -4.93 -15.01 25.60
CA VAL A 192 -4.01 -14.44 24.59
C VAL A 192 -3.52 -15.53 23.63
N LEU A 193 -3.13 -16.71 24.13
CA LEU A 193 -2.70 -17.84 23.29
C LEU A 193 -3.82 -18.34 22.36
N GLN A 194 -5.07 -18.38 22.83
CA GLN A 194 -6.25 -18.75 22.02
C GLN A 194 -6.56 -17.69 20.94
N LEU A 195 -6.39 -16.40 21.22
CA LEU A 195 -6.51 -15.34 20.22
C LEU A 195 -5.41 -15.43 19.15
N ILE A 196 -4.18 -15.75 19.56
CA ILE A 196 -3.04 -15.94 18.65
C ILE A 196 -3.26 -17.18 17.76
N SER A 197 -3.72 -18.30 18.31
CA SER A 197 -3.96 -19.53 17.53
C SER A 197 -5.15 -19.40 16.56
N GLY A 198 -6.17 -18.60 16.91
CA GLY A 198 -7.24 -18.20 16.00
C GLY A 198 -6.89 -17.10 15.00
N ALA A 199 -5.64 -16.60 14.99
CA ALA A 199 -5.18 -15.47 14.16
C ALA A 199 -6.03 -14.18 14.28
N GLY A 200 -6.75 -14.02 15.39
CA GLY A 200 -7.68 -12.90 15.61
C GLY A 200 -9.07 -13.05 14.97
N LEU A 201 -9.42 -14.22 14.42
CA LEU A 201 -10.77 -14.51 13.90
C LEU A 201 -11.73 -14.97 15.01
N SER A 202 -13.00 -14.61 14.89
CA SER A 202 -14.12 -15.06 15.73
C SER A 202 -14.61 -16.45 15.36
N ILE A 203 -14.68 -16.79 14.07
CA ILE A 203 -15.12 -18.12 13.58
C ILE A 203 -14.35 -19.30 14.20
N THR A 204 -13.09 -19.10 14.59
CA THR A 204 -12.25 -20.12 15.27
C THR A 204 -12.62 -20.34 16.75
N GLY A 205 -13.77 -19.85 17.21
CA GLY A 205 -14.23 -20.03 18.59
C GLY A 205 -13.45 -19.18 19.60
N SER A 206 -12.87 -18.06 19.16
CA SER A 206 -12.30 -17.08 20.09
C SER A 206 -13.44 -16.34 20.80
N HIS A 207 -13.31 -16.12 22.11
CA HIS A 207 -14.34 -15.38 22.85
C HIS A 207 -14.42 -13.94 22.34
N ILE A 208 -15.63 -13.39 22.22
CA ILE A 208 -15.83 -12.00 21.78
C ILE A 208 -15.21 -11.04 22.80
N MET A 209 -14.09 -10.41 22.39
CA MET A 209 -13.33 -9.48 23.23
C MET A 209 -13.92 -8.08 23.08
N CYS A 210 -14.81 -7.71 23.99
CA CYS A 210 -15.38 -6.36 23.97
C CYS A 210 -14.32 -5.31 24.31
N GLY A 211 -13.90 -4.52 23.31
CA GLY A 211 -13.02 -3.36 23.47
C GLY A 211 -12.17 -3.00 22.25
N ASP A 212 -12.18 -3.80 21.18
CA ASP A 212 -11.35 -3.59 19.99
C ASP A 212 -12.04 -2.77 18.87
N PHE A 213 -13.03 -1.96 19.26
CA PHE A 213 -13.96 -1.19 18.42
C PHE A 213 -13.43 0.15 17.87
N LEU A 214 -12.13 0.42 18.05
CA LEU A 214 -11.45 1.59 17.49
C LEU A 214 -10.20 1.11 16.75
N TYR A 215 -10.17 1.39 15.45
CA TYR A 215 -9.22 0.90 14.45
C TYR A 215 -9.40 -0.60 14.10
N SER A 216 -10.32 -0.90 13.17
CA SER A 216 -10.79 -2.25 12.81
C SER A 216 -9.75 -3.07 12.05
N GLY A 217 -9.26 -4.13 12.70
CA GLY A 217 -8.26 -5.04 12.12
C GLY A 217 -8.76 -5.77 10.87
N HIS A 218 -10.04 -6.14 10.83
CA HIS A 218 -10.66 -6.75 9.65
C HIS A 218 -10.64 -5.81 8.44
N THR A 219 -11.00 -4.53 8.65
CA THR A 219 -10.96 -3.51 7.59
C THR A 219 -9.53 -3.23 7.11
N VAL A 220 -8.57 -3.17 8.04
CA VAL A 220 -7.13 -3.05 7.72
C VAL A 220 -6.68 -4.22 6.84
N MET A 221 -6.98 -5.46 7.23
CA MET A 221 -6.54 -6.64 6.49
C MET A 221 -7.19 -6.76 5.11
N LEU A 222 -8.51 -6.52 4.99
CA LEU A 222 -9.21 -6.50 3.70
C LEU A 222 -8.61 -5.44 2.77
N THR A 223 -8.43 -4.22 3.27
CA THR A 223 -7.92 -3.09 2.48
C THR A 223 -6.47 -3.30 2.07
N LEU A 224 -5.59 -3.67 3.01
CA LEU A 224 -4.16 -3.89 2.77
C LEU A 224 -3.94 -5.02 1.76
N THR A 225 -4.63 -6.15 1.96
CA THR A 225 -4.49 -7.33 1.09
C THR A 225 -4.98 -7.02 -0.32
N TYR A 226 -6.11 -6.33 -0.48
CA TYR A 226 -6.58 -5.88 -1.79
C TYR A 226 -5.59 -4.91 -2.48
N LEU A 227 -5.05 -3.93 -1.76
CA LEU A 227 -4.09 -2.98 -2.32
C LEU A 227 -2.80 -3.69 -2.79
N PHE A 228 -2.29 -4.65 -2.01
CA PHE A 228 -1.17 -5.48 -2.43
C PHE A 228 -1.49 -6.37 -3.63
N ILE A 229 -2.66 -7.01 -3.67
CA ILE A 229 -3.11 -7.80 -4.82
C ILE A 229 -3.06 -6.93 -6.08
N LYS A 230 -3.70 -5.75 -6.04
CA LYS A 230 -3.83 -4.82 -7.17
C LYS A 230 -2.48 -4.28 -7.67
N GLU A 231 -1.59 -3.89 -6.76
CA GLU A 231 -0.29 -3.30 -7.12
C GLU A 231 0.66 -4.34 -7.73
N TYR A 232 0.65 -5.57 -7.23
CA TYR A 232 1.59 -6.63 -7.63
C TYR A 232 1.02 -7.63 -8.65
N SER A 233 -0.08 -7.31 -9.33
CA SER A 233 -0.64 -8.15 -10.41
C SER A 233 -0.76 -7.38 -11.73
N PRO A 234 -0.69 -8.07 -12.89
CA PRO A 234 -0.71 -7.41 -14.19
C PRO A 234 -2.02 -6.65 -14.44
N ARG A 235 -1.92 -5.40 -14.90
CA ARG A 235 -3.07 -4.52 -15.20
C ARG A 235 -4.03 -5.05 -16.26
N SER A 236 -3.64 -6.07 -17.02
CA SER A 236 -4.51 -6.77 -17.97
C SER A 236 -5.66 -7.54 -17.28
N PHE A 237 -5.45 -8.03 -16.05
CA PHE A 237 -6.43 -8.85 -15.34
C PHE A 237 -7.45 -8.01 -14.55
N TRP A 238 -8.13 -7.09 -15.24
CA TRP A 238 -9.11 -6.20 -14.62
C TRP A 238 -10.25 -6.94 -13.90
N TRP A 239 -10.75 -8.05 -14.45
CA TRP A 239 -11.78 -8.89 -13.81
C TRP A 239 -11.33 -9.46 -12.45
N TYR A 240 -10.05 -9.81 -12.32
CA TYR A 240 -9.48 -10.28 -11.06
C TYR A 240 -9.35 -9.15 -10.03
N HIS A 241 -8.97 -7.95 -10.47
CA HIS A 241 -8.97 -6.75 -9.62
C HIS A 241 -10.38 -6.38 -9.16
N LEU A 242 -11.38 -6.49 -10.05
CA LEU A 242 -12.79 -6.24 -9.73
C LEU A 242 -13.31 -7.26 -8.72
N LEU A 243 -13.04 -8.56 -8.91
CA LEU A 243 -13.43 -9.61 -7.96
C LEU A 243 -12.81 -9.38 -6.58
N CYS A 244 -11.50 -9.11 -6.51
CA CYS A 244 -10.82 -8.85 -5.23
C CYS A 244 -11.30 -7.54 -4.57
N TRP A 245 -11.65 -6.53 -5.36
CA TRP A 245 -12.26 -5.29 -4.87
C TRP A 245 -13.66 -5.54 -4.30
N LEU A 246 -14.49 -6.32 -5.00
CA LEU A 246 -15.83 -6.70 -4.54
C LEU A 246 -15.77 -7.50 -3.23
N LEU A 247 -14.86 -8.48 -3.11
CA LEU A 247 -14.66 -9.22 -1.86
C LEU A 247 -14.28 -8.31 -0.69
N ALA A 248 -13.36 -7.36 -0.92
CA ALA A 248 -12.94 -6.40 0.10
C ALA A 248 -14.06 -5.41 0.46
N ALA A 249 -14.80 -4.90 -0.53
CA ALA A 249 -15.90 -3.96 -0.34
C ALA A 249 -17.10 -4.61 0.36
N VAL A 250 -17.50 -5.81 -0.06
CA VAL A 250 -18.55 -6.59 0.60
C VAL A 250 -18.15 -6.91 2.03
N GLY A 251 -16.91 -7.34 2.28
CA GLY A 251 -16.40 -7.54 3.64
C GLY A 251 -16.49 -6.28 4.50
N ALA A 252 -16.04 -5.13 3.99
CA ALA A 252 -16.11 -3.86 4.71
C ALA A 252 -17.55 -3.40 5.02
N VAL A 253 -18.50 -3.59 4.09
CA VAL A 253 -19.93 -3.32 4.32
C VAL A 253 -20.53 -4.31 5.32
N CYS A 254 -20.22 -5.60 5.20
CA CYS A 254 -20.71 -6.63 6.11
C CYS A 254 -20.24 -6.44 7.57
N ILE A 255 -19.09 -5.81 7.82
CA ILE A 255 -18.68 -5.37 9.17
C ILE A 255 -19.71 -4.41 9.77
N LEU A 256 -20.12 -3.40 9.00
CA LEU A 256 -21.09 -2.38 9.45
C LEU A 256 -22.48 -2.99 9.64
N VAL A 257 -22.93 -3.80 8.69
CA VAL A 257 -24.25 -4.47 8.71
C VAL A 257 -24.34 -5.51 9.84
N ALA A 258 -23.22 -6.05 10.33
CA ALA A 258 -23.19 -6.90 11.51
C ALA A 258 -23.22 -6.12 12.84
N HIS A 259 -23.04 -4.79 12.81
CA HIS A 259 -22.93 -3.89 13.96
C HIS A 259 -21.76 -4.25 14.90
N GLU A 260 -20.69 -4.81 14.33
CA GLU A 260 -19.50 -5.28 15.06
C GLU A 260 -18.45 -4.18 15.24
N HIS A 261 -18.42 -3.19 14.34
CA HIS A 261 -17.61 -1.98 14.46
C HIS A 261 -18.45 -0.75 14.08
N TYR A 262 -18.12 0.41 14.67
CA TYR A 262 -18.68 1.71 14.28
C TYR A 262 -18.30 2.09 12.83
N SER A 263 -19.12 2.90 12.17
CA SER A 263 -18.87 3.40 10.81
C SER A 263 -17.60 4.24 10.72
N VAL A 264 -17.34 5.08 11.73
CA VAL A 264 -16.10 5.86 11.86
C VAL A 264 -14.86 4.98 11.89
N ASP A 265 -14.96 3.78 12.49
CA ASP A 265 -13.86 2.85 12.62
C ASP A 265 -13.43 2.31 11.24
N VAL A 266 -14.39 1.79 10.48
CA VAL A 266 -14.15 1.29 9.11
C VAL A 266 -13.60 2.39 8.20
N VAL A 267 -14.11 3.63 8.31
CA VAL A 267 -13.62 4.77 7.52
C VAL A 267 -12.18 5.14 7.88
N VAL A 268 -11.84 5.23 9.17
CA VAL A 268 -10.49 5.56 9.66
C VAL A 268 -9.49 4.46 9.29
N ALA A 269 -9.87 3.19 9.49
CA ALA A 269 -9.04 2.03 9.12
C ALA A 269 -8.74 2.01 7.61
N TYR A 270 -9.74 2.25 6.75
CA TYR A 270 -9.55 2.36 5.30
C TYR A 270 -8.64 3.54 4.92
N TYR A 271 -8.86 4.72 5.52
CA TYR A 271 -8.09 5.93 5.22
C TYR A 271 -6.61 5.77 5.59
N ILE A 272 -6.32 5.33 6.81
CA ILE A 272 -4.93 5.18 7.28
C ILE A 272 -4.22 4.05 6.53
N THR A 273 -4.88 2.92 6.29
CA THR A 273 -4.31 1.81 5.49
C THR A 273 -3.93 2.26 4.08
N SER A 274 -4.85 2.93 3.39
CA SER A 274 -4.60 3.39 2.01
C SER A 274 -3.54 4.50 1.94
N ARG A 275 -3.56 5.48 2.85
CA ARG A 275 -2.53 6.54 2.90
C ARG A 275 -1.15 5.98 3.18
N LEU A 276 -1.00 5.12 4.20
CA LEU A 276 0.29 4.51 4.52
C LEU A 276 0.81 3.65 3.35
N PHE A 277 -0.07 2.88 2.70
CA PHE A 277 0.29 2.09 1.53
C PHE A 277 0.82 2.95 0.39
N TYR A 278 0.12 4.02 0.00
CA TYR A 278 0.53 4.87 -1.12
C TYR A 278 1.78 5.70 -0.79
N TRP A 279 1.90 6.25 0.43
CA TRP A 279 3.10 6.95 0.86
C TRP A 279 4.33 6.03 0.85
N TYR A 280 4.19 4.82 1.39
CA TYR A 280 5.26 3.82 1.39
C TYR A 280 5.70 3.47 -0.05
N HIS A 281 4.76 3.13 -0.92
CA HIS A 281 5.10 2.76 -2.30
C HIS A 281 5.71 3.93 -3.07
N THR A 282 5.19 5.15 -2.89
CA THR A 282 5.78 6.38 -3.47
C THR A 282 7.24 6.54 -3.04
N MET A 283 7.53 6.49 -1.73
CA MET A 283 8.91 6.61 -1.23
C MET A 283 9.84 5.51 -1.77
N THR A 284 9.35 4.27 -1.91
CA THR A 284 10.17 3.15 -2.44
C THR A 284 10.30 3.12 -3.96
N ASN A 285 9.56 3.95 -4.69
CA ASN A 285 9.59 4.04 -6.17
C ASN A 285 10.33 5.30 -6.67
N VAL A 286 10.76 6.17 -5.76
CA VAL A 286 11.58 7.38 -6.02
C VAL A 286 13.09 7.08 -5.88
N GLN A 287 13.45 5.81 -5.66
CA GLN A 287 14.82 5.28 -5.59
C GLN A 287 15.18 4.49 -6.84
#